data_AF-A0A4V2QBK8-F1
#
_entry.id   AF-A0A4V2QBK8-F1
#
_cell.length_a   1.000
_cell.length_b   1.000
_cell.length_c   1.000
_cell.angle_alpha   90.00
_cell.angle_beta   90.00
_cell.angle_gamma   90.00
#
_symmetry.space_group_name_H-M   'P 1'
#
loop_
_entity.id
_entity.type
_entity.pdbx_description
1 polymer ?
#
loop_
_entity_poly.entity_id
_entity_poly.type
_entity_poly.pdbx_seq_one_letter_code
_entity_poly.pdbx_strand_id
1 'polypeptide(L)' 'MAYTKASGQAVNRYSKKVYDDVRVRVKKGQKEIIQKRAEQLNKSVNGYITDLIEEDLAGSDLLEE' A
#
# COMPACT_ATOMS: atom_id res chain seq x y z
N MET A 1 -29.80 -3.57 -16.78
CA MET A 1 -29.46 -4.55 -15.72
C MET A 1 -29.56 -3.87 -14.35
N ALA A 2 -30.51 -4.28 -13.51
CA ALA A 2 -30.63 -3.79 -12.14
C ALA A 2 -29.53 -4.41 -11.28
N TYR A 3 -28.48 -3.64 -10.95
CA TYR A 3 -27.47 -4.05 -9.97
C TYR A 3 -28.14 -4.16 -8.59
N THR A 4 -28.36 -5.39 -8.12
CA THR A 4 -28.90 -5.65 -6.79
C THR A 4 -27.81 -5.42 -5.74
N LYS A 5 -28.15 -4.74 -4.63
CA LYS A 5 -27.25 -4.42 -3.51
C LYS A 5 -26.52 -5.65 -2.91
N ALA A 6 -26.97 -6.86 -3.22
CA ALA A 6 -26.40 -8.12 -2.76
C ALA A 6 -25.06 -8.47 -3.43
N SER A 7 -24.84 -8.10 -4.69
CA SER A 7 -23.57 -8.40 -5.38
C SER A 7 -22.41 -7.58 -4.82
N GLY A 8 -22.65 -6.35 -4.34
CA GLY A 8 -21.62 -5.53 -3.70
C GLY A 8 -21.10 -6.10 -2.38
N GLN A 9 -21.93 -6.80 -1.60
CA GLN A 9 -21.53 -7.34 -0.30
C GLN A 9 -20.63 -8.58 -0.39
N ALA A 10 -20.73 -9.36 -1.46
CA ALA A 10 -19.87 -10.53 -1.67
C ALA A 10 -18.46 -10.13 -2.14
N VAL A 11 -18.38 -9.16 -3.06
CA VAL A 11 -17.10 -8.61 -3.54
C VAL A 11 -16.30 -7.99 -2.39
N ASN A 12 -16.97 -7.27 -1.49
CA ASN A 12 -16.32 -6.60 -0.37
C ASN A 12 -15.74 -7.57 0.69
N ARG A 13 -16.26 -8.81 0.78
CA ARG A 13 -15.72 -9.84 1.69
C ARG A 13 -14.47 -10.53 1.15
N TYR A 14 -14.29 -10.56 -0.17
CA TYR A 14 -13.12 -11.20 -0.79
C TYR A 14 -11.87 -10.29 -0.74
N SER A 15 -12.04 -9.01 -1.02
CA SER A 15 -10.94 -8.01 -0.96
C SER A 15 -10.30 -7.93 0.43
N LYS A 16 -11.09 -8.09 1.50
CA LYS A 16 -10.65 -7.94 2.88
C LYS A 16 -9.89 -9.16 3.44
N LYS A 17 -9.93 -10.31 2.75
CA LYS A 17 -9.25 -11.53 3.20
C LYS A 17 -7.83 -11.66 2.62
N VAL A 18 -7.54 -10.91 1.56
CA VAL A 18 -6.31 -11.05 0.76
C VAL A 18 -5.38 -9.85 0.95
N TYR A 19 -5.93 -8.68 1.28
CA TYR A 19 -5.15 -7.45 1.41
C TYR A 19 -5.37 -6.83 2.79
N ASP A 20 -4.27 -6.49 3.45
CA ASP A 20 -4.26 -5.62 4.61
C ASP A 20 -4.18 -4.16 4.15
N ASP A 21 -5.19 -3.36 4.52
CA ASP A 21 -5.24 -1.93 4.20
C ASP A 21 -4.37 -1.13 5.19
N VAL A 22 -3.24 -0.59 4.72
CA VAL A 22 -2.38 0.31 5.52
C VAL A 22 -2.70 1.77 5.21
N ARG A 23 -3.29 2.48 6.18
CA ARG A 23 -3.60 3.92 6.03
C ARG A 23 -2.47 4.79 6.55
N VAL A 24 -1.61 5.26 5.65
CA VAL A 24 -0.49 6.16 5.99
C VAL A 24 -0.96 7.63 6.05
N ARG A 25 -0.70 8.31 7.18
CA ARG A 25 -0.92 9.76 7.31
C ARG A 25 0.42 10.49 7.28
N VAL A 26 0.63 11.30 6.25
CA VAL A 26 1.83 12.14 6.11
C VAL A 26 1.48 13.62 6.28
N LYS A 27 2.47 14.45 6.64
CA LYS A 27 2.27 15.90 6.73
C LYS A 27 1.96 16.49 5.34
N LYS A 28 1.25 17.63 5.30
CA LYS A 28 1.01 18.35 4.04
C LYS A 28 2.34 18.64 3.32
N GLY A 29 2.37 18.44 2.00
CA GLY A 29 3.55 18.58 1.15
C GLY A 29 4.42 17.32 1.05
N GLN A 30 4.43 16.44 2.05
CA GLN A 30 5.26 15.22 1.99
C GLN A 30 4.75 14.20 0.97
N LYS A 31 3.44 14.18 0.68
CA LYS A 31 2.89 13.33 -0.37
C LYS A 31 3.54 13.62 -1.74
N GLU A 32 3.77 14.88 -2.07
CA GLU A 32 4.36 15.28 -3.34
C GLU A 32 5.83 14.84 -3.43
N ILE A 33 6.56 14.88 -2.31
CA ILE A 33 7.94 14.41 -2.23
C ILE A 33 7.99 12.90 -2.47
N ILE A 34 7.12 12.13 -1.80
CA ILE A 34 7.02 10.67 -1.97
C ILE A 34 6.63 10.34 -3.42
N GLN A 35 5.69 11.08 -4.00
CA GLN A 35 5.26 10.87 -5.37
C GLN A 35 6.38 11.13 -6.37
N LYS A 36 7.10 12.26 -6.26
CA LYS A 36 8.25 12.56 -7.13
C LYS A 36 9.34 11.49 -7.00
N ARG A 37 9.60 11.00 -5.79
CA ARG A 37 10.59 9.95 -5.56
C ARG A 37 10.17 8.62 -6.19
N ALA A 38 8.89 8.25 -6.07
CA ALA A 38 8.34 7.06 -6.72
C ALA A 38 8.41 7.17 -8.26
N GLU A 39 8.08 8.33 -8.82
CA GLU A 39 8.19 8.63 -10.26
C GLU A 39 9.64 8.49 -10.76
N GLN A 40 10.62 9.02 -10.01
CA GLN A 40 12.04 8.86 -10.33
C GLN A 40 12.48 7.38 -10.37
N LEU A 41 11.88 6.55 -9.52
CA LEU A 41 12.18 5.13 -9.42
C LEU A 41 11.34 4.29 -10.39
N ASN A 42 10.50 4.92 -11.24
CA ASN A 42 9.52 4.25 -12.11
C ASN A 42 8.61 3.27 -11.34
N LYS A 43 8.29 3.59 -10.07
CA LYS A 43 7.44 2.79 -9.19
C LYS A 43 6.15 3.56 -8.87
N SER A 44 5.09 2.82 -8.57
CA SER A 44 3.90 3.45 -7.98
C SER A 44 4.21 3.93 -6.56
N VAL A 45 3.48 4.92 -6.05
CA VAL A 45 3.63 5.38 -4.66
C VAL A 45 3.42 4.22 -3.67
N ASN A 46 2.45 3.33 -3.96
CA ASN A 46 2.20 2.16 -3.12
C ASN A 46 3.38 1.17 -3.17
N GLY A 47 3.84 0.82 -4.36
CA GLY A 47 4.99 -0.09 -4.52
C GLY A 47 6.26 0.47 -3.89
N TYR A 48 6.51 1.78 -4.03
CA TYR A 48 7.63 2.43 -3.36
C TYR A 48 7.56 2.33 -1.84
N ILE A 49 6.37 2.49 -1.24
CA ILE A 49 6.18 2.34 0.21
C ILE A 49 6.35 0.89 0.64
N THR A 50 5.76 -0.07 -0.09
CA THR A 50 5.90 -1.51 0.21
C THR A 50 7.36 -1.95 0.10
N ASP A 51 8.06 -1.59 -0.97
CA ASP A 51 9.45 -1.96 -1.19
C ASP A 51 10.36 -1.39 -0.09
N LEU A 52 10.12 -0.14 0.35
CA LEU A 52 10.86 0.44 1.48
C LEU A 52 10.62 -0.30 2.78
N ILE A 53 9.37 -0.73 3.05
CA ILE A 53 9.04 -1.51 4.25
C ILE A 53 9.68 -2.90 4.17
N GLU A 54 9.66 -3.54 3.00
CA GLU A 54 10.31 -4.84 2.79
C GLU A 54 11.83 -4.74 2.93
N GLU A 55 12.45 -3.68 2.41
CA GLU A 55 13.89 -3.42 2.56
C GLU A 55 14.26 -3.15 4.03
N ASP A 56 13.45 -2.36 4.75
CA ASP A 56 13.64 -2.07 6.16
C ASP A 56 13.47 -3.34 7.02
N LEU A 57 12.45 -4.16 6.75
CA LEU A 57 12.24 -5.45 7.43
C LEU A 57 13.36 -6.44 7.13
N ALA A 58 13.82 -6.53 5.88
CA ALA A 58 14.93 -7.40 5.49
C ALA A 58 16.26 -6.94 6.10
N GLY A 59 16.46 -5.63 6.26
CA GLY A 59 17.60 -5.07 6.98
C GLY A 59 17.52 -5.26 8.50
N SER A 60 16.31 -5.33 9.06
CA SER A 60 16.05 -5.60 10.48
C SER A 60 16.39 -7.03 10.87
N ASP A 61 16.16 -8.00 9.98
CA ASP A 61 16.43 -9.43 10.19
C ASP A 61 17.93 -9.77 10.16
N LEU A 62 18.79 -8.83 9.78
CA LEU A 62 20.26 -8.94 9.88
C LEU A 62 20.83 -8.41 11.21
N LEU A 63 19.97 -7.97 12.13
CA LEU A 63 20.35 -7.44 13.44
C LEU A 63 19.85 -8.27 14.62
N GLU A 64 19.17 -9.38 14.39
CA GLU A 64 18.98 -10.41 15.41
C GLU A 64 19.80 -11.66 15.03
N GLU A 65 20.73 -11.99 15.93
CA GLU A 65 21.77 -13.02 15.84
C GLU A 65 21.28 -14.46 15.60
#